data_AF-W7AFF9-F1
#
_entry.id   AF-W7AFF9-F1
#
_cell.length_a   1.000
_cell.length_b   1.000
_cell.length_c   1.000
_cell.angle_alpha   90.00
_cell.angle_beta   90.00
_cell.angle_gamma   90.00
#
_symmetry.space_group_name_H-M   'P 1'
#
loop_
_entity.id
_entity.type
_entity.pdbx_description
1 polymer ?
#
loop_
_entity_poly.entity_id
_entity_poly.type
_entity_poly.pdbx_seq_one_letter_code
_entity_poly.pdbx_strand_id
1 'polypeptide(L)'
;MENEKKNNQKQNSVDEKEFPNSKVLLVSVKRTRRFLERTARELLAGGTKYIILSGLGDALPLCVQLQSSLQSKNAAFVVKIETSYSYFNSNYSYTPGLKIYMEKHPDFKGSRISPGYVSFHEKTDGFTPIFDENPNEYICSVNAGDSNLYVGGDGINGAFADLLSSQNQEVDKYEDLFKALQCVPASPLGNHVGVFPPYVMHPANNNNNNNNNNNNNNNNNNNNNNNNNNNNNNNNNNNNNNNNNNNNNNDNNTTITPITTITTQQDLLNKAVQEHGDKTDDEIKSVINDNLDKKYPDVKLALCRIRSSLKEGDDYTTGSVFIVTFKKNFPHKKEKNMGMVYVVGPKGKNYSSVEEFIEAVHETAENLMTALCDYNGLVKREEIKHVRMNTCRICLFSGSIYKHPNASKLDVAKAILNGLAVGYRHGPSPRLNFTYDENVFKDAWIETTGLQVFNHNEKE
;
A
#
# COMPACT_ATOMS: atom_id res chain seq x y z
N MET A 1 -21.74 -1.72 39.82
CA MET A 1 -21.59 -2.16 38.42
C MET A 1 -21.09 -1.07 37.47
N GLU A 2 -21.49 0.21 37.59
CA GLU A 2 -20.86 1.30 36.79
C GLU A 2 -19.41 1.61 37.19
N ASN A 3 -19.04 1.43 38.47
CA ASN A 3 -17.67 1.65 38.95
C ASN A 3 -16.65 0.60 38.46
N GLU A 4 -17.07 -0.62 38.09
CA GLU A 4 -16.16 -1.66 37.60
C GLU A 4 -15.89 -1.55 36.09
N LYS A 5 -16.85 -1.05 35.30
CA LYS A 5 -16.63 -0.77 33.87
C LYS A 5 -15.58 0.31 33.63
N LYS A 6 -15.49 1.32 34.53
CA LYS A 6 -14.43 2.34 34.49
C LYS A 6 -13.03 1.78 34.79
N ASN A 7 -12.91 0.65 35.52
CA ASN A 7 -11.61 0.06 35.85
C ASN A 7 -11.00 -0.76 34.70
N ASN A 8 -11.80 -1.43 33.88
CA ASN A 8 -11.27 -2.21 32.75
C ASN A 8 -10.70 -1.34 31.60
N GLN A 9 -11.20 -0.11 31.42
CA GLN A 9 -10.60 0.83 30.45
C GLN A 9 -9.26 1.38 30.94
N LYS A 10 -9.04 1.53 32.25
CA LYS A 10 -7.76 1.96 32.83
C LYS A 10 -6.67 0.89 32.77
N GLN A 11 -7.01 -0.39 32.79
CA GLN A 11 -6.00 -1.48 32.75
C GLN A 11 -5.25 -1.62 31.41
N ASN A 12 -5.74 -0.96 30.35
CA ASN A 12 -5.13 -1.02 29.02
C ASN A 12 -4.49 0.30 28.56
N SER A 13 -4.60 1.39 29.33
CA SER A 13 -3.80 2.58 29.05
C SER A 13 -2.36 2.29 29.47
N VAL A 14 -1.49 2.05 28.49
CA VAL A 14 -0.04 2.08 28.71
C VAL A 14 0.29 3.46 29.28
N ASP A 15 1.11 3.53 30.32
CA ASP A 15 1.60 4.81 30.79
C ASP A 15 2.51 5.40 29.71
N GLU A 16 1.95 6.29 28.89
CA GLU A 16 2.68 6.97 27.82
C GLU A 16 3.86 7.79 28.36
N LYS A 17 3.86 8.14 29.66
CA LYS A 17 5.00 8.80 30.30
C LYS A 17 6.14 7.83 30.60
N GLU A 18 5.83 6.59 30.99
CA GLU A 18 6.84 5.56 31.28
C GLU A 18 7.41 4.96 29.98
N PHE A 19 6.56 4.73 28.97
CA PHE A 19 6.93 4.10 27.70
C PHE A 19 6.48 4.92 26.47
N PRO A 20 7.16 6.05 26.18
CA PRO A 20 6.81 6.92 25.06
C PRO A 20 7.03 6.21 23.72
N ASN A 21 6.14 6.47 22.75
CA ASN A 21 6.18 5.82 21.43
C ASN A 21 6.20 4.28 21.54
N SER A 22 5.35 3.75 22.42
CA SER A 22 5.14 2.32 22.57
C SER A 22 4.05 1.80 21.64
N LYS A 23 4.18 0.53 21.22
CA LYS A 23 3.12 -0.20 20.51
C LYS A 23 2.85 -1.52 21.21
N VAL A 24 1.56 -1.84 21.41
CA VAL A 24 1.14 -3.12 21.98
C VAL A 24 0.94 -4.14 20.86
N LEU A 25 1.64 -5.28 20.95
CA LEU A 25 1.43 -6.44 20.09
C LEU A 25 0.64 -7.49 20.86
N LEU A 26 -0.61 -7.69 20.45
CA LEU A 26 -1.47 -8.74 21.01
C LEU A 26 -1.03 -10.11 20.49
N VAL A 27 -0.55 -10.95 21.39
CA VAL A 27 -0.09 -12.30 21.11
C VAL A 27 -1.26 -13.26 21.28
N SER A 28 -1.50 -14.06 20.23
CA SER A 28 -2.57 -15.07 20.21
C SER A 28 -2.06 -16.33 19.52
N VAL A 29 -2.45 -17.49 20.05
CA VAL A 29 -2.14 -18.81 19.47
C VAL A 29 -2.72 -19.01 18.06
N LYS A 30 -3.67 -18.15 17.63
CA LYS A 30 -4.22 -18.14 16.26
C LYS A 30 -3.23 -17.63 15.21
N ARG A 31 -2.11 -17.02 15.64
CA ARG A 31 -1.06 -16.50 14.75
C ARG A 31 0.22 -17.30 14.98
N THR A 32 0.94 -17.58 13.89
CA THR A 32 2.21 -18.28 13.97
C THR A 32 3.26 -17.41 14.66
N ARG A 33 4.21 -18.03 15.37
CA ARG A 33 5.35 -17.33 15.96
C ARG A 33 6.11 -16.49 14.94
N ARG A 34 6.34 -17.03 13.73
CA ARG A 34 7.04 -16.33 12.64
C ARG A 34 6.34 -15.05 12.21
N PHE A 35 5.00 -15.06 12.17
CA PHE A 35 4.21 -13.86 11.88
C PHE A 35 4.39 -12.80 12.97
N LEU A 36 4.22 -13.18 14.24
CA LEU A 36 4.34 -12.24 15.37
C LEU A 36 5.74 -11.64 15.49
N GLU A 37 6.78 -12.46 15.31
CA GLU A 37 8.17 -12.00 15.33
C GLU A 37 8.45 -11.02 14.19
N ARG A 38 7.97 -11.31 12.99
CA ARG A 38 8.07 -10.40 11.85
C ARG A 38 7.38 -9.08 12.16
N THR A 39 6.13 -9.11 12.63
CA THR A 39 5.38 -7.89 12.99
C THR A 39 6.09 -7.08 14.06
N ALA A 40 6.63 -7.72 15.09
CA ALA A 40 7.39 -7.04 16.14
C ALA A 40 8.61 -6.30 15.58
N ARG A 41 9.38 -6.97 14.72
CA ARG A 41 10.56 -6.38 14.07
C ARG A 41 10.20 -5.25 13.10
N GLU A 42 9.11 -5.39 12.35
CA GLU A 42 8.59 -4.33 11.47
C GLU A 42 8.17 -3.09 12.26
N LEU A 43 7.52 -3.26 13.42
CA LEU A 43 7.17 -2.15 14.32
C LEU A 43 8.43 -1.42 14.84
N LEU A 44 9.42 -2.17 15.33
CA LEU A 44 10.69 -1.64 15.84
C LEU A 44 11.52 -0.95 14.74
N ALA A 45 11.56 -1.53 13.54
CA ALA A 45 12.20 -0.92 12.37
C ALA A 45 11.46 0.38 11.97
N GLY A 46 10.14 0.39 12.18
CA GLY A 46 9.27 1.53 11.95
C GLY A 46 9.35 2.67 12.94
N GLY A 47 10.41 2.76 13.72
CA GLY A 47 10.62 3.82 14.71
C GLY A 47 9.93 3.57 16.06
N THR A 48 9.24 2.45 16.29
CA THR A 48 8.69 2.13 17.62
C THR A 48 9.83 1.97 18.62
N LYS A 49 9.83 2.77 19.69
CA LYS A 49 10.88 2.69 20.73
C LYS A 49 10.65 1.52 21.67
N TYR A 50 9.42 1.32 22.12
CA TYR A 50 9.05 0.22 23.02
C TYR A 50 7.97 -0.67 22.39
N ILE A 51 8.17 -1.97 22.39
CA ILE A 51 7.12 -2.93 22.02
C ILE A 51 6.64 -3.66 23.27
N ILE A 52 5.32 -3.78 23.42
CA ILE A 52 4.69 -4.42 24.56
C ILE A 52 4.02 -5.70 24.06
N LEU A 53 4.61 -6.85 24.37
CA LEU A 53 4.04 -8.15 24.04
C LEU A 53 2.95 -8.48 25.08
N SER A 54 1.69 -8.55 24.66
CA SER A 54 0.56 -8.78 25.56
C SER A 54 -0.15 -10.07 25.19
N GLY A 55 -0.16 -11.05 26.11
CA GLY A 55 -0.82 -12.33 25.93
C GLY A 55 -1.70 -12.68 27.14
N LEU A 56 -2.75 -13.46 26.91
CA LEU A 56 -3.67 -13.96 27.93
C LEU A 56 -3.77 -15.49 27.83
N GLY A 57 -3.98 -16.16 28.96
CA GLY A 57 -4.25 -17.59 29.04
C GLY A 57 -3.19 -18.48 28.37
N ASP A 58 -3.60 -19.17 27.31
CA ASP A 58 -2.76 -20.10 26.54
C ASP A 58 -1.71 -19.41 25.65
N ALA A 59 -1.80 -18.10 25.45
CA ALA A 59 -0.83 -17.33 24.67
C ALA A 59 0.44 -16.94 25.44
N LEU A 60 0.47 -17.14 26.76
CA LEU A 60 1.60 -16.76 27.63
C LEU A 60 2.94 -17.39 27.21
N PRO A 61 3.03 -18.72 26.94
CA PRO A 61 4.27 -19.32 26.47
C PRO A 61 4.77 -18.72 25.15
N LEU A 62 3.85 -18.34 24.26
CA LEU A 62 4.20 -17.72 22.99
C LEU A 62 4.77 -16.30 23.17
N CYS A 63 4.30 -15.53 24.15
CA CYS A 63 4.91 -14.24 24.53
C CYS A 63 6.37 -14.41 24.95
N VAL A 64 6.65 -15.40 25.81
CA VAL A 64 8.01 -15.66 26.32
C VAL A 64 8.93 -16.15 25.18
N GLN A 65 8.44 -17.02 24.31
CA GLN A 65 9.18 -17.45 23.13
C GLN A 65 9.48 -16.29 22.18
N LEU A 66 8.51 -15.38 21.98
CA LEU A 66 8.67 -14.20 21.15
C LEU A 66 9.71 -13.23 21.74
N GLN A 67 9.65 -12.98 23.05
CA GLN A 67 10.65 -12.21 23.79
C GLN A 67 12.06 -12.78 23.57
N SER A 68 12.25 -14.08 23.81
CA SER A 68 13.54 -14.75 23.62
C SER A 68 14.04 -14.63 22.17
N SER A 69 13.14 -14.75 21.19
CA SER A 69 13.45 -14.56 19.76
C SER A 69 13.94 -13.14 19.46
N LEU A 70 13.30 -12.12 20.02
CA LEU A 70 13.68 -10.72 19.80
C LEU A 70 15.01 -10.36 20.46
N GLN A 71 15.28 -10.88 21.67
CA GLN A 71 16.56 -10.67 22.36
C GLN A 71 17.72 -11.36 21.65
N SER A 72 17.56 -12.63 21.27
CA SER A 72 18.62 -13.40 20.59
C SER A 72 19.00 -12.83 19.23
N LYS A 73 18.14 -12.00 18.62
CA LYS A 73 18.40 -11.31 17.35
C LYS A 73 18.81 -9.85 17.53
N ASN A 74 19.12 -9.43 18.77
CA ASN A 74 19.41 -8.03 19.12
C ASN A 74 18.36 -7.05 18.57
N ALA A 75 17.09 -7.44 18.55
CA ALA A 75 16.02 -6.56 18.08
C ALA A 75 15.52 -5.64 19.20
N ALA A 76 15.39 -6.20 20.41
CA ALA A 76 14.93 -5.49 21.59
C ALA A 76 15.41 -6.20 22.86
N PHE A 77 15.49 -5.49 23.98
CA PHE A 77 15.79 -6.03 25.31
C PHE A 77 14.63 -5.78 26.27
N VAL A 78 14.44 -6.68 27.23
CA VAL A 78 13.34 -6.57 28.20
C VAL A 78 13.66 -5.48 29.21
N VAL A 79 12.70 -4.58 29.46
CA VAL A 79 12.80 -3.53 30.47
C VAL A 79 11.82 -3.73 31.63
N LYS A 80 10.68 -4.39 31.39
CA LYS A 80 9.67 -4.65 32.42
C LYS A 80 8.85 -5.88 32.06
N ILE A 81 8.48 -6.66 33.07
CA ILE A 81 7.54 -7.78 32.92
C ILE A 81 6.43 -7.58 33.94
N GLU A 82 5.19 -7.62 33.50
CA GLU A 82 4.01 -7.55 34.35
C GLU A 82 3.14 -8.78 34.13
N THR A 83 2.70 -9.39 35.23
CA THR A 83 1.68 -10.43 35.22
C THR A 83 0.41 -9.91 35.86
N SER A 84 -0.73 -10.30 35.32
CA SER A 84 -2.04 -9.90 35.84
C SER A 84 -3.00 -11.08 35.88
N TYR A 85 -4.09 -10.93 36.63
CA TYR A 85 -5.25 -11.80 36.54
C TYR A 85 -6.45 -10.95 36.13
N SER A 86 -6.94 -11.17 34.90
CA SER A 86 -8.10 -10.45 34.36
C SER A 86 -9.36 -11.25 34.62
N TYR A 87 -10.32 -10.62 35.28
CA TYR A 87 -11.62 -11.21 35.57
C TYR A 87 -12.57 -11.00 34.38
N PHE A 88 -13.13 -12.10 33.85
CA PHE A 88 -14.10 -12.06 32.75
C PHE A 88 -15.50 -12.45 33.25
N ASN A 89 -16.41 -11.46 33.25
CA ASN A 89 -17.76 -11.58 33.82
C ASN A 89 -18.63 -12.69 33.20
N SER A 90 -18.34 -13.12 31.97
CA SER A 90 -19.18 -14.10 31.28
C SER A 90 -19.16 -15.49 31.93
N ASN A 91 -18.05 -15.88 32.58
CA ASN A 91 -17.85 -17.23 33.10
C ASN A 91 -17.36 -17.27 34.56
N TYR A 92 -17.36 -16.14 35.28
CA TYR A 92 -16.78 -16.02 36.63
C TYR A 92 -15.34 -16.58 36.70
N SER A 93 -14.58 -16.48 35.61
CA SER A 93 -13.24 -17.04 35.51
C SER A 93 -12.18 -15.94 35.46
N TYR A 94 -11.07 -16.21 36.13
CA TYR A 94 -9.86 -15.40 36.04
C TYR A 94 -8.97 -15.97 34.94
N THR A 95 -8.53 -15.12 34.03
CA THR A 95 -7.55 -15.49 32.99
C THR A 95 -6.22 -14.82 33.31
N PRO A 96 -5.12 -15.59 33.43
CA PRO A 96 -3.80 -15.00 33.64
C PRO A 96 -3.39 -14.18 32.42
N GLY A 97 -2.71 -13.07 32.65
CA GLY A 97 -2.19 -12.18 31.64
C GLY A 97 -0.70 -11.91 31.84
N LEU A 98 -0.01 -11.65 30.73
CA LEU A 98 1.42 -11.33 30.70
C LEU A 98 1.65 -10.17 29.74
N LYS A 99 2.29 -9.11 30.23
CA LYS A 99 2.84 -8.01 29.43
C LYS A 99 4.35 -7.99 29.57
N ILE A 100 5.06 -8.05 28.44
CA ILE A 100 6.53 -7.91 28.39
C ILE A 100 6.85 -6.63 27.64
N TYR A 101 7.44 -5.67 28.32
CA TYR A 101 7.87 -4.40 27.77
C TYR A 101 9.31 -4.57 27.29
N MET A 102 9.54 -4.30 26.01
CA MET A 102 10.85 -4.42 25.41
C MET A 102 11.24 -3.12 24.72
N GLU A 103 12.43 -2.61 24.99
CA GLU A 103 13.01 -1.45 24.33
C GLU A 103 13.81 -1.88 23.11
N LYS A 104 13.67 -1.13 22.01
CA LYS A 104 14.44 -1.34 20.78
C LYS A 104 15.94 -1.34 21.09
N HIS A 105 16.66 -2.35 20.61
CA HIS A 105 18.11 -2.38 20.73
C HIS A 105 18.72 -1.25 19.87
N PRO A 106 19.70 -0.47 20.35
CA PRO A 106 20.30 0.64 19.61
C PRO A 106 20.85 0.22 18.24
N ASP A 107 21.48 -0.95 18.18
CA ASP A 107 22.04 -1.50 16.93
C ASP A 107 21.00 -2.16 16.00
N PHE A 108 19.73 -2.24 16.42
CA PHE A 108 18.69 -2.80 15.57
C PHE A 108 18.32 -1.85 14.44
N LYS A 109 18.89 -2.11 13.28
CA LYS A 109 18.53 -1.46 12.02
C LYS A 109 17.17 -1.95 11.52
N GLY A 110 17.11 -3.21 11.08
CA GLY A 110 15.88 -3.86 10.62
C GLY A 110 15.28 -3.19 9.37
N SER A 111 14.14 -3.69 8.90
CA SER A 111 13.38 -3.03 7.83
C SER A 111 11.89 -3.27 8.04
N ARG A 112 11.08 -2.25 7.72
CA ARG A 112 9.62 -2.42 7.58
C ARG A 112 9.26 -3.29 6.37
N ILE A 113 10.13 -3.30 5.37
CA ILE A 113 9.94 -4.11 4.17
C ILE A 113 10.62 -5.45 4.42
N SER A 114 9.88 -6.55 4.26
CA SER A 114 10.46 -7.87 4.42
C SER A 114 11.45 -8.17 3.28
N PRO A 115 12.59 -8.85 3.53
CA PRO A 115 13.52 -9.25 2.48
C PRO A 115 12.87 -10.02 1.33
N GLY A 116 11.84 -10.83 1.60
CA GLY A 116 11.11 -11.57 0.54
C GLY A 116 10.20 -10.69 -0.33
N TYR A 117 10.10 -9.39 -0.03
CA TYR A 117 9.39 -8.41 -0.86
C TYR A 117 10.33 -7.55 -1.69
N VAL A 118 11.64 -7.78 -1.61
CA VAL A 118 12.65 -7.00 -2.31
C VAL A 118 13.52 -7.92 -3.16
N SER A 119 13.77 -7.52 -4.41
CA SER A 119 14.77 -8.13 -5.27
C SER A 119 15.62 -7.06 -5.96
N PHE A 120 16.83 -7.41 -6.35
CA PHE A 120 17.78 -6.52 -7.02
C PHE A 120 18.21 -7.18 -8.33
N HIS A 121 18.21 -6.42 -9.41
CA HIS A 121 18.77 -6.89 -10.67
C HIS A 121 20.27 -7.04 -10.57
N GLU A 122 20.78 -8.10 -11.19
CA GLU A 122 22.20 -8.31 -11.38
C GLU A 122 22.74 -7.40 -12.50
N LYS A 123 24.06 -7.28 -12.54
CA LYS A 123 24.74 -6.53 -13.60
C LYS A 123 24.42 -7.16 -14.96
N THR A 124 23.90 -6.35 -15.87
CA THR A 124 23.72 -6.68 -17.29
C THR A 124 24.76 -5.97 -18.14
N ASP A 125 24.95 -6.42 -19.39
CA ASP A 125 25.87 -5.75 -20.33
C ASP A 125 25.40 -4.33 -20.71
N GLY A 126 24.10 -4.06 -20.57
CA GLY A 126 23.50 -2.74 -20.73
C GLY A 126 22.66 -2.32 -19.53
N PHE A 127 21.74 -1.39 -19.74
CA PHE A 127 20.76 -1.01 -18.73
C PHE A 127 19.81 -2.18 -18.43
N THR A 128 19.33 -2.26 -17.19
CA THR A 128 18.25 -3.20 -16.83
C THR A 128 17.05 -2.96 -17.75
N PRO A 129 16.49 -3.99 -18.42
CA PRO A 129 15.32 -3.82 -19.27
C PRO A 129 14.16 -3.16 -18.52
N ILE A 130 13.42 -2.26 -19.18
CA ILE A 130 12.26 -1.59 -18.56
C ILE A 130 11.19 -2.62 -18.23
N PHE A 131 10.92 -3.55 -19.14
CA PHE A 131 9.97 -4.65 -18.97
C PHE A 131 10.62 -5.98 -19.35
N ASP A 132 10.05 -7.07 -18.85
CA ASP A 132 10.52 -8.41 -19.18
C ASP A 132 9.86 -8.88 -20.48
N GLU A 133 10.59 -9.65 -21.29
CA GLU A 133 10.03 -10.26 -22.50
C GLU A 133 9.03 -11.38 -22.17
N ASN A 134 9.22 -12.06 -21.04
CA ASN A 134 8.39 -13.17 -20.57
C ASN A 134 8.01 -12.98 -19.08
N PRO A 135 7.20 -11.96 -18.76
CA PRO A 135 6.83 -11.66 -17.38
C PRO A 135 5.95 -12.77 -16.80
N ASN A 136 6.29 -13.23 -15.60
CA ASN A 136 5.49 -14.24 -14.88
C ASN A 136 4.37 -13.64 -14.04
N GLU A 137 4.38 -12.32 -13.85
CA GLU A 137 3.42 -11.59 -13.03
C GLU A 137 3.17 -10.18 -13.58
N TYR A 138 2.21 -9.46 -13.00
CA TYR A 138 1.89 -8.10 -13.42
C TYR A 138 2.90 -7.10 -12.86
N ILE A 139 3.64 -6.45 -13.76
CA ILE A 139 4.75 -5.54 -13.46
C ILE A 139 4.44 -4.13 -13.96
N CYS A 140 4.64 -3.14 -13.11
CA CYS A 140 4.86 -1.77 -13.54
C CYS A 140 6.32 -1.37 -13.33
N SER A 141 6.81 -0.44 -14.15
CA SER A 141 8.18 0.06 -14.05
C SER A 141 8.20 1.56 -13.83
N VAL A 142 9.09 2.01 -12.95
CA VAL A 142 9.26 3.42 -12.60
C VAL A 142 10.04 4.13 -13.70
N ASN A 143 9.44 5.19 -14.23
CA ASN A 143 10.06 6.17 -15.09
C ASN A 143 10.50 7.37 -14.23
N ALA A 144 11.80 7.69 -14.23
CA ALA A 144 12.31 8.92 -13.62
C ALA A 144 12.02 10.11 -14.55
N GLY A 145 10.89 10.75 -14.29
CA GLY A 145 10.31 11.79 -15.12
C GLY A 145 10.95 13.17 -14.98
N ASP A 146 10.44 14.10 -15.77
CA ASP A 146 10.80 15.52 -15.76
C ASP A 146 9.65 16.39 -15.21
N SER A 147 10.02 17.57 -14.71
CA SER A 147 9.06 18.55 -14.19
C SER A 147 8.12 19.12 -15.26
N ASN A 148 8.43 18.96 -16.55
CA ASN A 148 7.49 19.30 -17.63
C ASN A 148 6.45 18.20 -17.92
N LEU A 149 6.52 17.07 -17.20
CA LEU A 149 5.57 15.95 -17.25
C LEU A 149 5.47 15.25 -18.61
N TYR A 150 6.47 15.33 -19.48
CA TYR A 150 6.49 14.58 -20.74
C TYR A 150 7.22 13.24 -20.59
N VAL A 151 6.89 12.27 -21.46
CA VAL A 151 7.60 11.00 -21.57
C VAL A 151 8.51 11.08 -22.80
N GLY A 152 9.83 11.19 -22.59
CA GLY A 152 10.80 11.38 -23.67
C GLY A 152 12.15 11.91 -23.20
N GLY A 153 12.92 12.49 -24.13
CA GLY A 153 14.23 13.07 -23.84
C GLY A 153 15.31 12.00 -23.70
N ASP A 154 16.19 12.17 -22.72
CA ASP A 154 17.33 11.27 -22.49
C ASP A 154 17.10 10.30 -21.32
N GLY A 155 18.05 9.37 -21.14
CA GLY A 155 18.07 8.45 -19.99
C GLY A 155 16.88 7.50 -19.96
N ILE A 156 16.39 7.19 -18.76
CA ILE A 156 15.27 6.25 -18.60
C ILE A 156 13.96 6.80 -19.18
N ASN A 157 13.73 8.12 -19.11
CA ASN A 157 12.51 8.75 -19.66
C ASN A 157 12.46 8.65 -21.19
N GLY A 158 13.60 8.89 -21.85
CA GLY A 158 13.78 8.64 -23.28
C GLY A 158 13.57 7.17 -23.65
N ALA A 159 14.17 6.25 -22.89
CA ALA A 159 14.00 4.82 -23.12
C ALA A 159 12.54 4.34 -22.97
N PHE A 160 11.76 4.94 -22.07
CA PHE A 160 10.31 4.71 -22.00
C PHE A 160 9.60 5.21 -23.27
N ALA A 161 9.92 6.41 -23.76
CA ALA A 161 9.31 6.94 -24.97
C ALA A 161 9.60 6.08 -26.20
N ASP A 162 10.86 5.67 -26.39
CA ASP A 162 11.27 4.80 -27.48
C ASP A 162 10.51 3.46 -27.43
N LEU A 163 10.48 2.82 -26.25
CA LEU A 163 9.82 1.54 -26.07
C LEU A 163 8.31 1.62 -26.29
N LEU A 164 7.64 2.62 -25.73
CA LEU A 164 6.19 2.77 -25.85
C LEU A 164 5.79 3.16 -27.29
N SER A 165 6.58 4.02 -27.94
CA SER A 165 6.40 4.36 -29.36
C SER A 165 6.58 3.15 -30.26
N SER A 166 7.57 2.28 -29.96
CA SER A 166 7.78 1.03 -30.72
C SER A 166 6.61 0.04 -30.58
N GLN A 167 5.74 0.21 -29.58
CA GLN A 167 4.49 -0.55 -29.45
C GLN A 167 3.28 0.17 -30.04
N ASN A 168 3.46 1.30 -30.74
CA ASN A 168 2.42 2.16 -31.29
C ASN A 168 1.54 2.82 -30.21
N GLN A 169 2.11 3.16 -29.05
CA GLN A 169 1.43 4.05 -28.10
C GLN A 169 1.65 5.52 -28.46
N GLU A 170 0.65 6.35 -28.20
CA GLU A 170 0.71 7.79 -28.45
C GLU A 170 1.41 8.54 -27.31
N VAL A 171 2.74 8.50 -27.28
CA VAL A 171 3.57 8.95 -26.14
C VAL A 171 3.34 10.43 -25.78
N ASP A 172 3.17 11.31 -26.76
CA ASP A 172 2.94 12.75 -26.54
C ASP A 172 1.68 13.04 -25.70
N LYS A 173 0.70 12.13 -25.72
CA LYS A 173 -0.53 12.28 -24.93
C LYS A 173 -0.32 12.08 -23.42
N TYR A 174 0.79 11.48 -22.99
CA TYR A 174 1.07 11.33 -21.57
C TYR A 174 1.28 12.68 -20.87
N GLU A 175 1.87 13.66 -21.55
CA GLU A 175 2.04 15.01 -21.02
C GLU A 175 0.68 15.67 -20.73
N ASP A 176 -0.22 15.64 -21.71
CA ASP A 176 -1.59 16.13 -21.55
C ASP A 176 -2.35 15.40 -20.44
N LEU A 177 -2.12 14.09 -20.28
CA LEU A 177 -2.73 13.29 -19.22
C LEU A 177 -2.23 13.72 -17.85
N PHE A 178 -0.91 13.84 -17.66
CA PHE A 178 -0.31 14.18 -16.39
C PHE A 178 -0.65 15.60 -15.96
N LYS A 179 -0.60 16.56 -16.90
CA LYS A 179 -1.08 17.94 -16.66
C LYS A 179 -2.55 17.96 -16.28
N ALA A 180 -3.40 17.20 -16.99
CA ALA A 180 -4.83 17.12 -16.65
C ALA A 180 -5.06 16.55 -15.25
N LEU A 181 -4.33 15.50 -14.84
CA LEU A 181 -4.42 14.92 -13.51
C LEU A 181 -3.89 15.84 -12.41
N GLN A 182 -2.85 16.63 -12.70
CA GLN A 182 -2.30 17.59 -11.75
C GLN A 182 -3.24 18.78 -11.51
N CYS A 183 -3.96 19.22 -12.55
CA CYS A 183 -4.90 20.34 -12.49
C CYS A 183 -6.23 20.00 -11.84
N VAL A 184 -6.55 18.73 -11.52
CA VAL A 184 -7.82 18.43 -10.85
C VAL A 184 -7.72 18.89 -9.39
N PRO A 185 -8.49 19.92 -8.97
CA PRO A 185 -8.53 20.26 -7.57
C PRO A 185 -9.08 19.08 -6.77
N ALA A 186 -8.57 18.84 -5.57
CA ALA A 186 -9.28 17.97 -4.63
C ALA A 186 -10.56 18.67 -4.22
N SER A 187 -11.61 18.51 -5.00
CA SER A 187 -12.95 18.65 -4.48
C SER A 187 -13.12 17.60 -3.38
N PRO A 188 -13.77 17.93 -2.25
CA PRO A 188 -14.34 16.91 -1.38
C PRO A 188 -15.35 16.16 -2.26
N LEU A 189 -15.03 14.93 -2.65
CA LEU A 189 -15.76 14.24 -3.72
C LEU A 189 -17.21 14.02 -3.29
N GLY A 190 -18.12 14.69 -3.99
CA GLY A 190 -19.54 14.40 -3.93
C GLY A 190 -19.83 13.07 -4.62
N ASN A 191 -20.20 12.07 -3.83
CA ASN A 191 -20.98 10.85 -4.14
C ASN A 191 -20.63 9.95 -5.34
N HIS A 192 -19.65 10.21 -6.21
CA HIS A 192 -19.33 9.31 -7.33
C HIS A 192 -17.86 8.99 -7.59
N VAL A 193 -16.92 9.48 -6.78
CA VAL A 193 -15.51 9.09 -6.86
C VAL A 193 -14.95 9.04 -5.43
N GLY A 194 -14.30 7.95 -5.03
CA GLY A 194 -13.91 7.71 -3.63
C GLY A 194 -12.69 8.52 -3.20
N VAL A 195 -12.84 9.46 -2.26
CA VAL A 195 -11.68 10.02 -1.53
C VAL A 195 -11.23 8.95 -0.57
N PHE A 196 -9.98 8.51 -0.64
CA PHE A 196 -9.42 7.65 0.38
C PHE A 196 -9.14 8.47 1.62
N PRO A 197 -9.80 8.24 2.76
CA PRO A 197 -9.37 8.86 4.00
C PRO A 197 -7.90 8.48 4.25
N PRO A 198 -7.04 9.41 4.69
CA PRO A 198 -5.72 9.04 5.15
C PRO A 198 -5.89 7.92 6.17
N TYR A 199 -5.16 6.82 5.96
CA TYR A 199 -5.12 5.72 6.90
C TYR A 199 -4.50 6.25 8.20
N VAL A 200 -5.31 6.87 9.06
CA VAL A 200 -4.98 6.99 10.47
C VAL A 200 -4.85 5.54 10.91
N MET A 201 -3.62 5.12 11.21
CA MET A 201 -3.35 3.87 11.90
C MET A 201 -4.00 3.97 13.29
N HIS A 202 -5.32 3.81 13.35
CA HIS A 202 -5.94 3.30 14.54
C HIS A 202 -5.33 1.92 14.76
N PRO A 203 -4.76 1.63 15.94
CA PRO A 203 -4.35 0.27 16.26
C PRO A 203 -5.54 -0.62 15.94
N ALA A 204 -5.33 -1.66 15.13
CA ALA A 204 -6.37 -2.52 14.58
C ALA A 204 -7.48 -2.74 15.62
N ASN A 205 -8.57 -1.98 15.47
CA ASN A 205 -9.70 -2.12 16.37
C ASN A 205 -10.39 -3.40 15.91
N ASN A 206 -10.05 -4.47 16.62
CA ASN A 206 -10.46 -5.82 16.35
C ASN A 206 -11.97 -5.88 16.64
N ASN A 207 -12.77 -5.47 15.66
CA ASN A 207 -14.21 -5.45 15.79
C ASN A 207 -14.68 -6.90 15.80
N ASN A 208 -14.92 -7.36 17.01
CA ASN A 208 -15.32 -8.70 17.38
C ASN A 208 -16.74 -8.91 16.87
N ASN A 209 -16.87 -9.39 15.63
CA ASN A 209 -18.15 -9.80 15.09
C ASN A 209 -18.53 -11.12 15.76
N ASN A 210 -19.27 -10.99 16.86
CA ASN A 210 -19.78 -12.07 17.67
C ASN A 210 -20.88 -12.81 16.88
N ASN A 211 -20.47 -13.71 16.00
CA ASN A 211 -21.40 -14.60 15.33
C ASN A 211 -21.77 -15.72 16.31
N ASN A 212 -22.91 -15.53 16.96
CA ASN A 212 -23.54 -16.46 17.89
C ASN A 212 -24.00 -17.71 17.12
N ASN A 213 -23.09 -18.66 16.88
CA ASN A 213 -23.46 -19.97 16.37
C ASN A 213 -23.69 -20.91 17.56
N ASN A 214 -24.96 -21.00 17.95
CA ASN A 214 -25.47 -21.91 18.95
C ASN A 214 -25.36 -23.34 18.40
N ASN A 215 -24.25 -24.04 18.71
CA ASN A 215 -24.15 -25.48 18.45
C ASN A 215 -24.19 -26.23 19.78
N ASN A 216 -25.39 -26.72 20.07
CA ASN A 216 -25.75 -27.58 21.18
C ASN A 216 -25.12 -28.97 20.95
N ASN A 217 -24.08 -29.34 21.70
CA ASN A 217 -23.57 -30.71 21.70
C ASN A 217 -23.91 -31.37 23.03
N ASN A 218 -25.04 -32.08 23.04
CA ASN A 218 -25.44 -32.97 24.11
C ASN A 218 -24.81 -34.34 23.85
N ASN A 219 -23.90 -34.76 24.71
CA ASN A 219 -23.27 -36.08 24.65
C ASN A 219 -24.01 -37.02 25.61
N ASN A 220 -24.76 -37.99 25.10
CA ASN A 220 -24.97 -39.24 25.81
C ASN A 220 -25.30 -40.42 24.88
N ASN A 221 -24.27 -41.25 24.67
CA ASN A 221 -24.26 -42.72 24.78
C ASN A 221 -25.43 -43.56 24.20
N ASN A 222 -25.09 -44.39 23.20
CA ASN A 222 -25.09 -45.87 23.28
C ASN A 222 -25.72 -46.59 22.07
N ASN A 223 -24.89 -47.46 21.48
CA ASN A 223 -25.14 -48.76 20.86
C ASN A 223 -25.93 -48.97 19.53
N ASN A 224 -25.24 -49.73 18.68
CA ASN A 224 -25.69 -50.87 17.86
C ASN A 224 -26.22 -50.68 16.42
N ASN A 225 -25.33 -51.10 15.50
CA ASN A 225 -25.51 -52.09 14.43
C ASN A 225 -26.32 -51.80 13.15
N ASN A 226 -25.67 -52.24 12.06
CA ASN A 226 -26.19 -52.84 10.83
C ASN A 226 -26.54 -51.96 9.62
N ASN A 227 -25.56 -51.93 8.70
CA ASN A 227 -25.59 -52.45 7.33
C ASN A 227 -26.77 -52.13 6.38
N ASN A 228 -26.34 -51.84 5.13
CA ASN A 228 -26.97 -52.14 3.84
C ASN A 228 -27.71 -51.01 3.10
N ASN A 229 -26.99 -50.46 2.12
CA ASN A 229 -27.27 -50.47 0.69
C ASN A 229 -28.71 -50.20 0.16
N ASN A 230 -28.74 -49.30 -0.82
CA ASN A 230 -29.43 -49.39 -2.11
C ASN A 230 -30.61 -48.45 -2.40
N ASN A 231 -30.38 -47.66 -3.45
CA ASN A 231 -31.24 -47.39 -4.60
C ASN A 231 -32.49 -46.48 -4.55
N ASN A 232 -32.40 -45.46 -5.41
CA ASN A 232 -33.24 -45.20 -6.57
C ASN A 232 -34.43 -44.22 -6.49
N ASN A 233 -34.38 -43.33 -7.49
CA ASN A 233 -35.46 -42.87 -8.37
C ASN A 233 -36.56 -41.91 -7.88
N ASN A 234 -36.44 -40.68 -8.41
CA ASN A 234 -37.25 -40.13 -9.52
C ASN A 234 -38.61 -39.46 -9.26
N ASN A 235 -38.83 -38.46 -10.11
CA ASN A 235 -40.06 -37.80 -10.53
C ASN A 235 -40.78 -36.88 -9.53
N ASN A 236 -41.54 -35.84 -9.92
CA ASN A 236 -41.72 -35.01 -11.12
C ASN A 236 -42.90 -34.07 -10.80
N ASN A 237 -43.10 -33.05 -11.63
CA ASN A 237 -44.30 -32.21 -11.84
C ASN A 237 -44.60 -31.10 -10.82
N ASN A 238 -44.72 -29.81 -11.19
CA ASN A 238 -45.41 -29.10 -12.30
C ASN A 238 -46.82 -28.62 -11.89
N ASN A 239 -47.00 -27.29 -11.83
CA ASN A 239 -48.08 -26.49 -12.43
C ASN A 239 -47.95 -25.04 -11.89
N ASN A 240 -47.69 -24.02 -12.71
CA ASN A 240 -48.58 -23.36 -13.68
C ASN A 240 -49.77 -22.64 -13.02
N ASN A 241 -49.78 -21.30 -13.06
CA ASN A 241 -50.92 -20.65 -13.69
C ASN A 241 -50.60 -19.26 -14.23
N ASN A 242 -51.08 -19.08 -15.45
CA ASN A 242 -51.10 -17.94 -16.33
C ASN A 242 -52.31 -17.06 -15.99
N ASN A 243 -52.25 -15.73 -16.13
CA ASN A 243 -53.15 -15.09 -17.11
C ASN A 243 -52.78 -13.63 -17.43
N ASN A 244 -52.89 -13.38 -18.72
CA ASN A 244 -52.75 -12.16 -19.48
C ASN A 244 -54.11 -11.41 -19.50
N ASN A 245 -54.14 -10.07 -19.53
CA ASN A 245 -54.65 -9.36 -20.71
C ASN A 245 -54.53 -7.81 -20.63
N ASN A 246 -54.01 -7.30 -21.74
CA ASN A 246 -53.99 -5.98 -22.37
C ASN A 246 -55.21 -5.04 -22.17
N ASN A 247 -55.02 -3.71 -22.07
CA ASN A 247 -55.07 -2.77 -23.22
C ASN A 247 -55.01 -1.26 -22.83
N ASN A 248 -54.11 -0.54 -23.50
CA ASN A 248 -54.06 0.89 -23.94
C ASN A 248 -54.99 1.99 -23.35
N ASN A 249 -54.45 3.17 -22.99
CA ASN A 249 -54.39 4.37 -23.87
C ASN A 249 -53.71 5.62 -23.23
N ASN A 250 -52.87 6.28 -24.04
CA ASN A 250 -52.62 7.72 -24.27
C ASN A 250 -51.98 8.74 -23.28
N ASP A 251 -50.95 9.40 -23.84
CA ASP A 251 -50.48 10.80 -23.74
C ASP A 251 -50.09 11.46 -22.39
N ASN A 252 -48.80 11.81 -22.25
CA ASN A 252 -48.40 13.23 -22.27
C ASN A 252 -46.88 13.49 -22.40
N ASN A 253 -46.60 14.26 -23.44
CA ASN A 253 -45.45 15.10 -23.77
C ASN A 253 -44.64 15.63 -22.57
N THR A 254 -43.35 15.29 -22.47
CA THR A 254 -42.38 16.00 -21.60
C THR A 254 -41.20 16.46 -22.44
N THR A 255 -41.16 17.76 -22.68
CA THR A 255 -40.12 18.50 -23.38
C THR A 255 -38.80 18.41 -22.62
N ILE A 256 -37.81 17.73 -23.19
CA ILE A 256 -36.43 17.70 -22.67
C ILE A 256 -35.74 18.98 -23.11
N THR A 257 -35.44 19.87 -22.15
CA THR A 257 -34.54 21.00 -22.34
C THR A 257 -33.08 20.52 -22.34
N PRO A 258 -32.25 20.93 -23.32
CA PRO A 258 -30.83 20.61 -23.29
C PRO A 258 -30.14 21.49 -22.24
N ILE A 259 -29.79 20.91 -21.09
CA ILE A 259 -28.90 21.54 -20.11
C ILE A 259 -27.53 21.64 -20.76
N THR A 260 -27.25 22.79 -21.34
CA THR A 260 -25.95 23.18 -21.88
C THR A 260 -25.34 24.17 -20.91
N THR A 261 -24.76 23.66 -19.83
CA THR A 261 -23.81 24.43 -19.03
C THR A 261 -22.53 23.63 -19.01
N ILE A 262 -21.76 23.78 -20.09
CA ILE A 262 -20.34 23.46 -20.09
C ILE A 262 -19.70 24.53 -19.22
N THR A 263 -19.68 24.28 -17.91
CA THR A 263 -18.77 25.01 -17.02
C THR A 263 -17.37 24.70 -17.54
N THR A 264 -16.66 25.71 -18.01
CA THR A 264 -15.34 25.50 -18.56
C THR A 264 -14.43 24.94 -17.46
N GLN A 265 -13.54 24.00 -17.80
CA GLN A 265 -12.58 23.42 -16.83
C GLN A 265 -11.81 24.52 -16.07
N GLN A 266 -11.66 25.70 -16.67
CA GLN A 266 -11.00 26.87 -16.09
C GLN A 266 -11.77 27.48 -14.91
N ASP A 267 -13.11 27.48 -14.94
CA ASP A 267 -13.94 28.06 -13.86
C ASP A 267 -13.98 27.17 -12.62
N LEU A 268 -13.92 25.85 -12.80
CA LEU A 268 -13.81 24.88 -11.70
C LEU A 268 -12.42 24.94 -11.05
N LEU A 269 -11.38 25.18 -11.85
CA LEU A 269 -9.99 25.34 -11.38
C LEU A 269 -9.83 26.60 -10.51
N ASN A 270 -10.31 27.75 -10.97
CA ASN A 270 -10.20 29.02 -10.25
C ASN A 270 -10.98 29.03 -8.93
N LYS A 271 -12.14 28.35 -8.89
CA LYS A 271 -12.96 28.24 -7.69
C LYS A 271 -12.30 27.39 -6.59
N ALA A 272 -11.68 26.28 -6.97
CA ALA A 272 -11.03 25.41 -6.01
C ALA A 272 -9.70 25.94 -5.46
N VAL A 273 -9.02 26.82 -6.22
CA VAL A 273 -7.84 27.54 -5.73
C VAL A 273 -8.22 28.59 -4.68
N GLN A 274 -9.36 29.29 -4.84
CA GLN A 274 -9.85 30.26 -3.85
C GLN A 274 -10.35 29.62 -2.55
N GLU A 275 -10.92 28.40 -2.60
CA GLU A 275 -11.58 27.79 -1.44
C GLU A 275 -10.64 26.96 -0.52
N HIS A 276 -9.37 26.73 -0.90
CA HIS A 276 -8.51 25.72 -0.25
C HIS A 276 -7.08 26.18 0.11
N GLY A 277 -6.81 27.49 0.20
CA GLY A 277 -5.47 28.04 0.48
C GLY A 277 -4.84 27.70 1.84
N ASP A 278 -5.64 27.28 2.83
CA ASP A 278 -5.19 27.23 4.25
C ASP A 278 -5.17 25.83 4.90
N LYS A 279 -5.16 24.73 4.13
CA LYS A 279 -5.15 23.37 4.71
C LYS A 279 -3.76 22.73 4.75
N THR A 280 -3.45 22.09 5.87
CA THR A 280 -2.23 21.32 6.13
C THR A 280 -2.13 20.07 5.25
N ASP A 281 -0.92 19.50 5.11
CA ASP A 281 -0.47 18.41 4.23
C ASP A 281 -1.29 17.08 4.19
N ASP A 282 -2.45 17.01 4.86
CA ASP A 282 -3.37 15.87 4.82
C ASP A 282 -4.18 15.74 3.52
N GLU A 283 -4.10 16.70 2.59
CA GLU A 283 -4.78 16.62 1.29
C GLU A 283 -3.91 15.97 0.22
N ILE A 284 -3.54 14.71 0.42
CA ILE A 284 -2.91 13.93 -0.65
C ILE A 284 -4.00 13.54 -1.66
N LYS A 285 -3.98 14.22 -2.80
CA LYS A 285 -5.03 14.15 -3.83
C LYS A 285 -4.77 12.95 -4.73
N SER A 286 -5.57 11.89 -4.56
CA SER A 286 -5.63 10.79 -5.53
C SER A 286 -6.70 11.10 -6.58
N VAL A 287 -6.30 11.32 -7.82
CA VAL A 287 -7.22 11.57 -8.94
C VAL A 287 -7.28 10.33 -9.80
N ILE A 288 -8.48 9.82 -10.05
CA ILE A 288 -8.74 8.65 -10.89
C ILE A 288 -9.59 9.09 -12.08
N ASN A 289 -9.27 8.57 -13.27
CA ASN A 289 -10.06 8.81 -14.46
C ASN A 289 -10.34 7.48 -15.17
N ASP A 290 -11.59 7.03 -15.11
CA ASP A 290 -12.03 5.74 -15.67
C ASP A 290 -12.65 5.87 -17.08
N ASN A 291 -12.81 7.09 -17.60
CA ASN A 291 -13.36 7.38 -18.93
C ASN A 291 -12.30 7.96 -19.88
N LEU A 292 -11.07 7.43 -19.80
CA LEU A 292 -9.93 7.88 -20.59
C LEU A 292 -10.01 7.49 -22.07
N ASP A 293 -10.79 6.45 -22.40
CA ASP A 293 -10.85 5.80 -23.71
C ASP A 293 -10.94 6.73 -24.93
N LYS A 294 -11.69 7.84 -24.83
CA LYS A 294 -11.86 8.77 -25.95
C LYS A 294 -10.63 9.65 -26.17
N LYS A 295 -9.96 10.08 -25.10
CA LYS A 295 -8.84 11.04 -25.17
C LYS A 295 -7.48 10.32 -25.17
N TYR A 296 -7.36 9.24 -24.40
CA TYR A 296 -6.14 8.47 -24.17
C TYR A 296 -6.39 6.98 -24.45
N PRO A 297 -6.37 6.56 -25.74
CA PRO A 297 -6.83 5.23 -26.15
C PRO A 297 -5.97 4.06 -25.65
N ASP A 298 -4.73 4.33 -25.26
CA ASP A 298 -3.78 3.34 -24.73
C ASP A 298 -3.85 3.19 -23.21
N VAL A 299 -4.57 4.06 -22.51
CA VAL A 299 -4.62 4.09 -21.05
C VAL A 299 -5.90 3.45 -20.53
N LYS A 300 -5.74 2.48 -19.64
CA LYS A 300 -6.86 1.80 -18.98
C LYS A 300 -7.26 2.50 -17.68
N LEU A 301 -6.29 2.90 -16.87
CA LEU A 301 -6.49 3.61 -15.62
C LEU A 301 -5.27 4.51 -15.39
N ALA A 302 -5.53 5.71 -14.87
CA ALA A 302 -4.50 6.61 -14.40
C ALA A 302 -4.81 7.07 -12.97
N LEU A 303 -3.81 7.06 -12.12
CA LEU A 303 -3.84 7.56 -10.75
C LEU A 303 -2.70 8.56 -10.57
N CYS A 304 -2.97 9.71 -9.97
CA CYS A 304 -1.93 10.67 -9.58
C CYS A 304 -1.91 10.83 -8.06
N ARG A 305 -0.73 11.00 -7.47
CA ARG A 305 -0.53 11.34 -6.07
C ARG A 305 0.50 12.48 -5.97
N ILE A 306 0.08 13.64 -5.49
CA ILE A 306 0.92 14.84 -5.37
C ILE A 306 1.41 15.00 -3.93
N ARG A 307 2.66 15.42 -3.76
CA ARG A 307 3.25 15.75 -2.45
C ARG A 307 3.43 17.27 -2.34
N SER A 308 2.57 17.92 -1.56
CA SER A 308 2.57 19.39 -1.40
C SER A 308 3.76 19.93 -0.62
N SER A 309 4.31 19.17 0.32
CA SER A 309 5.48 19.55 1.12
C SER A 309 6.75 19.82 0.31
N LEU A 310 6.85 19.26 -0.91
CA LEU A 310 8.00 19.42 -1.80
C LEU A 310 7.85 20.54 -2.83
N LYS A 311 6.82 21.38 -2.69
CA LYS A 311 6.61 22.53 -3.58
C LYS A 311 7.65 23.61 -3.27
N GLU A 312 8.47 23.93 -4.26
CA GLU A 312 9.42 25.04 -4.18
C GLU A 312 9.21 26.01 -5.35
N GLY A 313 8.88 27.27 -5.02
CA GLY A 313 8.63 28.31 -6.02
C GLY A 313 7.50 27.93 -6.98
N ASP A 314 7.82 27.91 -8.28
CA ASP A 314 6.88 27.60 -9.36
C ASP A 314 6.86 26.11 -9.74
N ASP A 315 7.71 25.27 -9.14
CA ASP A 315 7.70 23.83 -9.39
C ASP A 315 6.70 23.12 -8.49
N TYR A 316 5.50 22.89 -9.03
CA TYR A 316 4.44 22.13 -8.38
C TYR A 316 4.46 20.63 -8.67
N THR A 317 5.47 20.17 -9.42
CA THR A 317 5.53 18.80 -9.95
C THR A 317 6.46 17.90 -9.15
N THR A 318 7.52 18.44 -8.56
CA THR A 318 8.48 17.67 -7.75
C THR A 318 7.76 16.86 -6.67
N GLY A 319 8.10 15.57 -6.57
CA GLY A 319 7.47 14.62 -5.66
C GLY A 319 6.18 13.98 -6.17
N SER A 320 5.65 14.41 -7.32
CA SER A 320 4.44 13.84 -7.91
C SER A 320 4.69 12.44 -8.46
N VAL A 321 3.71 11.56 -8.26
CA VAL A 321 3.74 10.17 -8.71
C VAL A 321 2.48 9.86 -9.50
N PHE A 322 2.65 9.39 -10.73
CA PHE A 322 1.56 8.96 -11.60
C PHE A 322 1.67 7.45 -11.84
N ILE A 323 0.59 6.72 -11.68
CA ILE A 323 0.49 5.30 -12.05
C ILE A 323 -0.43 5.22 -13.24
N VAL A 324 0.06 4.69 -14.36
CA VAL A 324 -0.71 4.49 -15.58
C VAL A 324 -0.67 3.02 -15.96
N THR A 325 -1.84 2.43 -16.16
CA THR A 325 -1.96 1.06 -16.69
C THR A 325 -2.38 1.08 -18.14
N PHE A 326 -1.80 0.18 -18.93
CA PHE A 326 -2.05 0.10 -20.35
C PHE A 326 -3.33 -0.69 -20.63
N LYS A 327 -4.08 -0.24 -21.62
CA LYS A 327 -5.28 -0.92 -22.12
C LYS A 327 -4.95 -1.93 -23.22
N LYS A 328 -3.98 -1.58 -24.06
CA LYS A 328 -3.52 -2.31 -25.24
C LYS A 328 -2.06 -1.94 -25.51
N ASN A 329 -1.48 -2.46 -26.60
CA ASN A 329 -0.13 -2.09 -27.03
C ASN A 329 0.92 -2.28 -25.92
N PHE A 330 0.78 -3.37 -25.17
CA PHE A 330 1.66 -3.67 -24.04
C PHE A 330 3.10 -3.88 -24.51
N PRO A 331 4.11 -3.45 -23.73
CA PRO A 331 5.52 -3.79 -23.97
C PRO A 331 5.71 -5.29 -24.22
N HIS A 332 6.44 -5.64 -25.29
CA HIS A 332 6.65 -7.01 -25.78
C HIS A 332 5.36 -7.78 -26.11
N LYS A 333 4.23 -7.08 -26.31
CA LYS A 333 2.89 -7.67 -26.49
C LYS A 333 2.47 -8.59 -25.33
N LYS A 334 2.92 -8.30 -24.10
CA LYS A 334 2.59 -9.07 -22.89
C LYS A 334 1.73 -8.22 -21.95
N GLU A 335 0.48 -8.61 -21.73
CA GLU A 335 -0.45 -7.91 -20.82
C GLU A 335 0.08 -7.74 -19.39
N LYS A 336 0.92 -8.68 -18.96
CA LYS A 336 1.61 -8.64 -17.66
C LYS A 336 2.63 -7.50 -17.52
N ASN A 337 3.09 -6.90 -18.62
CA ASN A 337 3.80 -5.62 -18.62
C ASN A 337 2.76 -4.50 -18.56
N MET A 338 2.15 -4.36 -17.38
CA MET A 338 0.81 -3.78 -17.26
C MET A 338 0.78 -2.25 -17.26
N GLY A 339 1.90 -1.58 -17.01
CA GLY A 339 1.87 -0.13 -16.81
C GLY A 339 3.21 0.52 -16.47
N MET A 340 3.17 1.83 -16.35
CA MET A 340 4.29 2.71 -16.00
C MET A 340 3.96 3.47 -14.72
N VAL A 341 4.98 3.73 -13.90
CA VAL A 341 4.90 4.65 -12.77
C VAL A 341 5.81 5.84 -13.04
N TYR A 342 5.25 7.01 -13.32
CA TYR A 342 6.03 8.22 -13.60
C TYR A 342 6.30 8.97 -12.29
N VAL A 343 7.56 9.21 -11.96
CA VAL A 343 7.97 9.89 -10.72
C VAL A 343 8.77 11.14 -11.08
N VAL A 344 8.31 12.31 -10.63
CA VAL A 344 9.07 13.55 -10.76
C VAL A 344 10.01 13.66 -9.57
N GLY A 345 11.26 13.21 -9.78
CA GLY A 345 12.29 13.22 -8.74
C GLY A 345 12.82 14.64 -8.46
N PRO A 346 13.22 14.95 -7.22
CA PRO A 346 13.90 16.20 -6.87
C PRO A 346 15.15 16.43 -7.74
N LYS A 347 15.38 17.67 -8.15
CA LYS A 347 16.57 18.08 -8.91
C LYS A 347 17.57 18.70 -7.96
N GLY A 348 18.71 18.05 -7.72
CA GLY A 348 19.70 18.47 -6.74
C GLY A 348 20.18 19.92 -6.89
N LYS A 349 20.22 20.47 -8.12
CA LYS A 349 20.56 21.88 -8.35
C LYS A 349 19.58 22.90 -7.74
N ASN A 350 18.37 22.46 -7.36
CA ASN A 350 17.36 23.32 -6.74
C ASN A 350 17.52 23.40 -5.21
N TYR A 351 18.31 22.51 -4.61
CA TYR A 351 18.49 22.44 -3.16
C TYR A 351 19.80 23.11 -2.73
N SER A 352 19.75 23.82 -1.61
CA SER A 352 20.91 24.56 -1.10
C SER A 352 21.92 23.65 -0.39
N SER A 353 21.43 22.55 0.18
CA SER A 353 22.21 21.55 0.90
C SER A 353 21.92 20.13 0.40
N VAL A 354 22.86 19.22 0.66
CA VAL A 354 22.69 17.81 0.33
C VAL A 354 21.63 17.17 1.22
N GLU A 355 21.52 17.61 2.48
CA GLU A 355 20.56 17.13 3.46
C GLU A 355 19.12 17.42 3.00
N GLU A 356 18.82 18.65 2.55
CA GLU A 356 17.51 19.01 2.00
C GLU A 356 17.16 18.18 0.76
N PHE A 357 18.12 18.00 -0.16
CA PHE A 357 17.93 17.16 -1.33
C PHE A 357 17.62 15.71 -0.97
N ILE A 358 18.36 15.13 -0.03
CA ILE A 358 18.18 13.75 0.43
C ILE A 358 16.83 13.58 1.13
N GLU A 359 16.39 14.55 1.93
CA GLU A 359 15.05 14.54 2.53
C GLU A 359 13.95 14.62 1.46
N ALA A 360 14.12 15.47 0.43
CA ALA A 360 13.17 15.55 -0.67
C ALA A 360 13.07 14.22 -1.46
N VAL A 361 14.20 13.53 -1.66
CA VAL A 361 14.21 12.20 -2.30
C VAL A 361 13.49 11.18 -1.42
N HIS A 362 13.72 11.23 -0.10
CA HIS A 362 13.06 10.40 0.88
C HIS A 362 11.53 10.58 0.86
N GLU A 363 11.03 11.82 0.91
CA GLU A 363 9.60 12.13 0.83
C GLU A 363 8.97 11.70 -0.51
N THR A 364 9.70 11.88 -1.62
CA THR A 364 9.25 11.42 -2.95
C THR A 364 9.07 9.90 -2.98
N ALA A 365 10.01 9.16 -2.37
CA ALA A 365 9.95 7.71 -2.29
C ALA A 365 8.82 7.21 -1.36
N GLU A 366 8.56 7.91 -0.26
CA GLU A 366 7.37 7.66 0.58
C GLU A 366 6.08 7.84 -0.22
N ASN A 367 6.00 8.93 -1.00
CA ASN A 367 4.84 9.21 -1.84
C ASN A 367 4.64 8.14 -2.92
N LEU A 368 5.74 7.68 -3.53
CA LEU A 368 5.75 6.55 -4.48
C LEU A 368 5.16 5.29 -3.85
N MET A 369 5.71 4.84 -2.72
CA MET A 369 5.21 3.61 -2.09
C MET A 369 3.75 3.71 -1.70
N THR A 370 3.32 4.89 -1.24
CA THR A 370 1.93 5.10 -0.85
C THR A 370 1.01 5.07 -2.07
N ALA A 371 1.39 5.68 -3.20
CA ALA A 371 0.64 5.59 -4.46
C ALA A 371 0.48 4.12 -4.92
N LEU A 372 1.55 3.31 -4.84
CA LEU A 372 1.50 1.89 -5.17
C LEU A 372 0.52 1.11 -4.26
N CYS A 373 0.53 1.41 -2.96
CA CYS A 373 -0.41 0.82 -2.01
C CYS A 373 -1.84 1.24 -2.27
N ASP A 374 -2.07 2.52 -2.58
CA ASP A 374 -3.40 3.06 -2.83
C ASP A 374 -4.00 2.46 -4.10
N TYR A 375 -3.21 2.34 -5.17
CA TYR A 375 -3.60 1.64 -6.39
C TYR A 375 -4.04 0.19 -6.11
N ASN A 376 -3.22 -0.60 -5.42
CA ASN A 376 -3.59 -1.98 -5.12
C ASN A 376 -4.77 -2.09 -4.14
N GLY A 377 -4.92 -1.11 -3.24
CA GLY A 377 -6.07 -0.98 -2.35
C GLY A 377 -7.36 -0.66 -3.10
N LEU A 378 -7.30 0.22 -4.10
CA LEU A 378 -8.39 0.57 -5.01
C LEU A 378 -8.89 -0.68 -5.74
N VAL A 379 -7.99 -1.38 -6.44
CA VAL A 379 -8.31 -2.60 -7.19
C VAL A 379 -8.98 -3.66 -6.32
N LYS A 380 -8.61 -3.74 -5.04
CA LYS A 380 -9.22 -4.67 -4.08
C LYS A 380 -10.61 -4.23 -3.60
N ARG A 381 -10.83 -2.92 -3.39
CA ARG A 381 -12.06 -2.38 -2.76
C ARG A 381 -13.19 -2.16 -3.75
N GLU A 382 -12.89 -1.62 -4.93
CA GLU A 382 -13.90 -0.95 -5.76
C GLU A 382 -14.54 -1.85 -6.82
N GLU A 383 -14.28 -3.16 -6.78
CA GLU A 383 -14.71 -4.10 -7.84
C GLU A 383 -14.35 -3.64 -9.26
N ILE A 384 -13.44 -2.67 -9.40
CA ILE A 384 -12.91 -2.27 -10.70
C ILE A 384 -12.29 -3.53 -11.28
N LYS A 385 -12.72 -3.91 -12.48
CA LYS A 385 -12.22 -5.07 -13.24
C LYS A 385 -10.79 -4.79 -13.73
N HIS A 386 -9.89 -4.56 -12.79
CA HIS A 386 -8.49 -4.32 -12.97
C HIS A 386 -7.70 -5.39 -12.22
N VAL A 387 -6.49 -5.62 -12.70
CA VAL A 387 -5.55 -6.54 -12.06
C VAL A 387 -4.68 -5.77 -11.07
N ARG A 388 -4.37 -6.42 -9.95
CA ARG A 388 -3.45 -5.92 -8.93
C ARG A 388 -2.01 -5.94 -9.47
N MET A 389 -1.25 -4.90 -9.17
CA MET A 389 0.19 -4.87 -9.43
C MET A 389 0.91 -5.84 -8.47
N ASN A 390 1.63 -6.82 -9.03
CA ASN A 390 2.41 -7.77 -8.24
C ASN A 390 3.78 -7.21 -7.88
N THR A 391 4.45 -6.61 -8.87
CA THR A 391 5.82 -6.08 -8.74
C THR A 391 5.93 -4.68 -9.33
N CYS A 392 6.68 -3.82 -8.66
CA CYS A 392 7.08 -2.52 -9.16
C CYS A 392 8.60 -2.50 -9.34
N ARG A 393 9.07 -2.26 -10.57
CA ARG A 393 10.50 -2.12 -10.88
C ARG A 393 10.94 -0.67 -10.65
N ILE A 394 11.87 -0.45 -9.73
CA ILE A 394 12.27 0.89 -9.26
C ILE A 394 13.68 1.21 -9.75
N CYS A 395 13.81 2.34 -10.46
CA CYS A 395 15.10 2.92 -10.85
C CYS A 395 15.64 3.88 -9.80
N LEU A 396 16.91 4.26 -9.93
CA LEU A 396 17.55 5.28 -9.08
C LEU A 396 17.16 6.69 -9.54
N PHE A 397 15.88 7.06 -9.38
CA PHE A 397 15.42 8.42 -9.68
C PHE A 397 16.20 9.44 -8.84
N SER A 398 16.48 10.61 -9.43
CA SER A 398 17.36 11.63 -8.84
C SER A 398 18.82 11.17 -8.58
N GLY A 399 19.24 9.99 -9.05
CA GLY A 399 20.61 9.48 -8.85
C GLY A 399 21.63 9.80 -9.95
N SER A 400 21.17 10.34 -11.08
CA SER A 400 22.00 10.63 -12.26
C SER A 400 22.13 12.14 -12.49
N ILE A 401 21.64 12.67 -13.62
CA ILE A 401 21.74 14.10 -13.97
C ILE A 401 21.03 15.04 -12.98
N TYR A 402 20.11 14.51 -12.18
CA TYR A 402 19.36 15.23 -11.15
C TYR A 402 19.94 15.07 -9.75
N LYS A 403 21.07 14.38 -9.59
CA LYS A 403 21.73 14.21 -8.30
C LYS A 403 22.37 15.52 -7.85
N HIS A 404 22.25 15.82 -6.55
CA HIS A 404 23.01 16.93 -5.96
C HIS A 404 24.53 16.67 -6.09
N PRO A 405 25.37 17.66 -6.41
CA PRO A 405 26.80 17.46 -6.65
C PRO A 405 27.54 16.84 -5.46
N ASN A 406 27.10 17.14 -4.24
CA ASN A 406 27.67 16.60 -2.99
C ASN A 406 27.03 15.28 -2.52
N ALA A 407 26.01 14.76 -3.22
CA ALA A 407 25.41 13.47 -2.89
C ALA A 407 26.10 12.33 -3.65
N SER A 408 26.26 11.17 -3.02
CA SER A 408 26.59 9.94 -3.74
C SER A 408 25.33 9.24 -4.26
N LYS A 409 25.47 8.32 -5.22
CA LYS A 409 24.35 7.45 -5.66
C LYS A 409 23.85 6.57 -4.51
N LEU A 410 24.76 6.17 -3.61
CA LEU A 410 24.44 5.39 -2.42
C LEU A 410 23.55 6.18 -1.46
N ASP A 411 23.79 7.48 -1.26
CA ASP A 411 22.95 8.34 -0.41
C ASP A 411 21.53 8.44 -0.97
N VAL A 412 21.40 8.65 -2.28
CA VAL A 412 20.10 8.66 -2.97
C VAL A 412 19.40 7.31 -2.83
N ALA A 413 20.11 6.20 -3.03
CA ALA A 413 19.54 4.87 -2.88
C ALA A 413 19.04 4.58 -1.45
N LYS A 414 19.79 5.02 -0.43
CA LYS A 414 19.37 4.94 0.98
C LYS A 414 18.11 5.76 1.24
N ALA A 415 18.06 6.99 0.74
CA ALA A 415 16.89 7.87 0.86
C ALA A 415 15.65 7.23 0.25
N ILE A 416 15.78 6.67 -0.96
CA ILE A 416 14.70 5.95 -1.64
C ILE A 416 14.23 4.75 -0.81
N LEU A 417 15.13 3.88 -0.35
CA LEU A 417 14.76 2.71 0.44
C LEU A 417 14.07 3.07 1.75
N ASN A 418 14.57 4.10 2.45
CA ASN A 418 13.98 4.58 3.69
C ASN A 418 12.58 5.15 3.44
N GLY A 419 12.40 5.96 2.40
CA GLY A 419 11.09 6.55 2.08
C GLY A 419 10.08 5.48 1.68
N LEU A 420 10.50 4.51 0.85
CA LEU A 420 9.68 3.34 0.53
C LEU A 420 9.27 2.58 1.80
N ALA A 421 10.17 2.43 2.78
CA ALA A 421 9.87 1.76 4.04
C ALA A 421 8.86 2.54 4.91
N VAL A 422 8.87 3.87 4.85
CA VAL A 422 7.87 4.72 5.54
C VAL A 422 6.49 4.53 4.93
N GLY A 423 6.38 4.59 3.60
CA GLY A 423 5.11 4.42 2.87
C GLY A 423 4.60 2.98 2.76
N TYR A 424 5.42 1.99 3.15
CA TYR A 424 5.08 0.56 3.04
C TYR A 424 3.87 0.17 3.90
N ARG A 425 2.91 -0.52 3.29
CA ARG A 425 1.73 -1.10 3.98
C ARG A 425 1.62 -2.59 3.69
N HIS A 426 1.67 -3.41 4.72
CA HIS A 426 1.54 -4.87 4.55
C HIS A 426 0.17 -5.23 3.97
N GLY A 427 0.14 -6.04 2.91
CA GLY A 427 -1.09 -6.43 2.23
C GLY A 427 -1.23 -5.82 0.84
N PRO A 428 -1.40 -4.49 0.69
CA PRO A 428 -1.54 -3.85 -0.63
C PRO A 428 -0.20 -3.60 -1.35
N SER A 429 0.92 -3.51 -0.64
CA SER A 429 2.23 -3.27 -1.26
C SER A 429 2.57 -4.30 -2.35
N PRO A 430 3.06 -3.88 -3.54
CA PRO A 430 3.70 -4.79 -4.49
C PRO A 430 5.08 -5.25 -3.94
N ARG A 431 5.67 -6.26 -4.59
CA ARG A 431 7.10 -6.52 -4.42
C ARG A 431 7.91 -5.43 -5.12
N LEU A 432 9.07 -5.11 -4.57
CA LEU A 432 9.95 -4.06 -5.08
C LEU A 432 11.12 -4.73 -5.77
N ASN A 433 11.34 -4.38 -7.03
CA ASN A 433 12.41 -4.92 -7.84
C ASN A 433 13.32 -3.77 -8.28
N PHE A 434 14.53 -3.68 -7.74
CA PHE A 434 15.42 -2.55 -7.99
C PHE A 434 16.28 -2.80 -9.23
N THR A 435 16.36 -1.82 -10.14
CA THR A 435 17.23 -1.91 -11.31
C THR A 435 18.70 -1.92 -10.90
N TYR A 436 19.56 -2.51 -11.72
CA TYR A 436 20.99 -2.43 -11.50
C TYR A 436 21.51 -1.03 -11.83
N ASP A 437 22.15 -0.39 -10.85
CA ASP A 437 22.87 0.87 -11.01
C ASP A 437 24.10 0.80 -10.10
N GLU A 438 25.22 0.27 -10.62
CA GLU A 438 26.48 0.11 -9.85
C GLU A 438 26.29 -0.61 -8.50
N ASN A 439 25.31 -1.51 -8.41
CA ASN A 439 24.94 -2.24 -7.20
C ASN A 439 24.47 -1.38 -6.00
N VAL A 440 24.25 -0.07 -6.19
CA VAL A 440 24.01 0.87 -5.07
C VAL A 440 22.76 0.57 -4.25
N PHE A 441 21.70 0.04 -4.86
CA PHE A 441 20.50 -0.37 -4.11
C PHE A 441 20.76 -1.57 -3.21
N LYS A 442 21.56 -2.55 -3.67
CA LYS A 442 21.91 -3.73 -2.87
C LYS A 442 22.76 -3.31 -1.67
N ASP A 443 23.73 -2.44 -1.91
CA ASP A 443 24.63 -1.92 -0.87
C ASP A 443 23.85 -1.05 0.13
N ALA A 444 22.99 -0.15 -0.36
CA ALA A 444 22.10 0.66 0.48
C ALA A 444 21.17 -0.21 1.35
N TRP A 445 20.63 -1.30 0.80
CA TRP A 445 19.79 -2.23 1.56
C TRP A 445 20.55 -2.90 2.70
N ILE A 446 21.75 -3.43 2.41
CA ILE A 446 22.58 -4.08 3.43
C ILE A 446 22.96 -3.07 4.52
N GLU A 447 23.34 -1.84 4.14
CA GLU A 447 23.77 -0.84 5.10
C GLU A 447 22.62 -0.29 5.96
N THR A 448 21.44 -0.06 5.38
CA THR A 448 20.28 0.49 6.09
C THR A 448 19.55 -0.54 6.94
N THR A 449 19.54 -1.82 6.52
CA THR A 449 18.73 -2.84 7.19
C THR A 449 19.55 -3.84 8.00
N GLY A 450 20.84 -4.02 7.66
CA GLY A 450 21.68 -5.10 8.17
C GLY A 450 21.28 -6.49 7.68
N LEU A 451 20.38 -6.59 6.69
CA LEU A 451 19.86 -7.85 6.18
C LEU A 451 20.58 -8.24 4.88
N GLN A 452 20.99 -9.51 4.77
CA GLN A 452 21.48 -10.04 3.51
C GLN A 452 20.35 -10.18 2.49
N VAL A 453 20.72 -10.06 1.21
CA VAL A 453 19.81 -10.28 0.09
C VAL A 453 19.78 -11.77 -0.22
N PHE A 454 18.61 -12.39 -0.10
CA PHE A 454 18.43 -13.78 -0.47
C PHE A 454 18.27 -13.88 -1.99
N ASN A 455 19.22 -14.54 -2.66
CA ASN A 455 19.06 -14.91 -4.06
C ASN A 455 18.01 -16.03 -4.15
N HIS A 456 16.82 -15.74 -4.68
CA HIS A 456 15.75 -16.74 -4.85
C HIS A 456 16.13 -17.93 -5.73
N ASN A 457 17.26 -17.86 -6.45
CA ASN A 457 17.76 -18.96 -7.28
C ASN A 457 18.61 -19.98 -6.50
N GLU A 458 19.04 -19.65 -5.28
CA GLU A 458 19.63 -20.62 -4.36
C GLU A 458 18.48 -21.37 -3.69
N LYS A 459 18.00 -22.42 -4.36
CA LYS A 459 17.02 -23.35 -3.79
C LYS A 459 17.58 -23.93 -2.49
N GLU A 460 16.95 -23.62 -1.36
CA GLU A 460 17.00 -24.44 -0.15
C GLU A 460 16.32 -25.80 -0.37
#